data_AF-A0AAE7BHL5-F1
#
_entry.id   AF-A0AAE7BHL5-F1
#
_cell.length_a   1.000
_cell.length_b   1.000
_cell.length_c   1.000
_cell.angle_alpha   90.00
_cell.angle_beta   90.00
_cell.angle_gamma   90.00
#
_symmetry.space_group_name_H-M   'P 1'
#
loop_
_entity.id
_entity.type
_entity.pdbx_description
1 polymer ?
#
loop_
_entity_poly.entity_id
_entity_poly.type
_entity_poly.pdbx_seq_one_letter_code
_entity_poly.pdbx_strand_id
1 'polypeptide(L)' 'MKIAIYSWSTKRGTYHWDDQLGDDGRVLGHGAGNRDGDLPHLQVHTFDGPIVRILGSPGP' A
#
# COMPACT_ATOMS: atom_id res chain seq x y z
N MET A 1 -14.74 -14.24 -7.31
CA MET A 1 -13.91 -13.18 -6.71
C MET A 1 -13.80 -13.47 -5.22
N LYS A 2 -12.62 -13.87 -4.71
CA LYS A 2 -12.45 -14.16 -3.28
C LYS A 2 -11.91 -12.91 -2.61
N ILE A 3 -12.75 -12.30 -1.77
CA ILE A 3 -12.37 -11.24 -0.83
C ILE A 3 -11.77 -11.94 0.39
N ALA A 4 -10.52 -11.64 0.73
CA ALA A 4 -9.87 -12.22 1.90
C ALA A 4 -10.15 -11.40 3.17
N ILE A 5 -10.55 -12.12 4.22
CA ILE A 5 -10.76 -11.64 5.58
C ILE A 5 -9.43 -11.74 6.35
N TYR A 6 -9.17 -10.74 7.20
CA TYR A 6 -7.96 -10.49 7.97
C TYR A 6 -7.42 -11.69 8.77
N SER A 7 -6.15 -12.01 8.58
CA SER A 7 -5.34 -12.84 9.49
C SER A 7 -4.13 -12.04 9.95
N TRP A 8 -3.95 -11.90 11.26
CA TRP A 8 -2.90 -11.10 11.92
C TRP A 8 -1.47 -11.62 11.73
N SER A 9 -1.24 -12.63 10.89
CA SER A 9 0.09 -13.24 10.71
C SER A 9 0.50 -13.44 9.24
N THR A 10 -0.38 -13.21 8.27
CA THR A 10 0.00 -13.27 6.85
C THR A 10 -0.73 -12.22 6.04
N LYS A 11 0.03 -11.32 5.39
CA LYS A 11 -0.52 -10.33 4.46
C LYS A 11 -0.87 -10.94 3.09
N ARG A 12 -0.55 -12.21 2.81
CA ARG A 12 -0.80 -12.83 1.50
C ARG A 12 -2.29 -12.82 1.16
N GLY A 13 -2.63 -12.42 -0.07
CA GLY A 13 -4.00 -12.37 -0.56
C GLY A 13 -4.83 -11.18 -0.07
N THR A 14 -4.21 -10.20 0.60
CA THR A 14 -4.89 -8.99 1.06
C THR A 14 -4.56 -7.77 0.19
N TYR A 15 -5.31 -6.70 0.38
CA TYR A 15 -4.98 -5.39 -0.16
C TYR A 15 -5.27 -4.31 0.89
N HIS A 16 -4.57 -3.19 0.82
CA HIS A 16 -4.87 -1.99 1.60
C HIS A 16 -4.53 -0.72 0.83
N TRP A 17 -5.22 0.34 1.18
CA TRP A 17 -4.90 1.69 0.73
C TRP A 17 -3.87 2.29 1.68
N ASP A 18 -2.78 2.78 1.12
CA ASP A 18 -1.81 3.63 1.79
C ASP A 18 -2.01 5.05 1.23
N ASP A 19 -3.00 5.76 1.78
CA ASP A 19 -3.52 7.03 1.23
C ASP A 19 -3.50 8.21 2.22
N GLN A 20 -3.18 7.96 3.48
CA GLN A 20 -3.02 9.01 4.49
C GLN A 20 -1.62 9.62 4.41
N LEU A 21 -1.56 10.95 4.34
CA LEU A 21 -0.31 11.69 4.32
C LEU A 21 0.02 12.26 5.70
N GLY A 22 1.30 12.28 6.04
CA GLY A 22 1.83 13.04 7.17
C GLY A 22 2.11 14.49 6.80
N ASP A 23 2.50 15.29 7.80
CA ASP A 23 2.85 16.71 7.64
C ASP A 23 4.07 16.93 6.72
N ASP A 24 4.88 15.89 6.51
CA ASP A 24 6.01 15.86 5.58
C ASP A 24 5.59 15.58 4.13
N GLY A 25 4.28 15.44 3.87
CA GLY A 25 3.72 15.13 2.57
C GLY A 25 3.94 13.68 2.12
N ARG A 26 4.44 12.81 3.00
CA ARG A 26 4.70 11.39 2.69
C ARG A 26 3.58 10.51 3.22
N VAL A 27 3.41 9.35 2.59
CA VAL A 27 2.43 8.37 3.06
C VAL A 27 2.81 7.84 4.45
N LEU A 28 1.87 7.88 5.38
CA LEU A 28 2.07 7.41 6.75
C LEU A 28 2.50 5.93 6.78
N GLY A 29 3.30 5.55 7.78
CA GLY A 29 3.81 4.18 7.91
C GLY A 29 5.04 3.86 7.04
N HIS A 30 5.50 4.81 6.21
CA HIS A 30 6.71 4.69 5.40
C HIS A 30 7.84 5.58 5.92
N GLY A 31 8.93 4.97 6.38
CA GLY A 31 10.10 5.70 6.87
C GLY A 31 10.81 6.54 5.81
N ALA A 32 11.71 7.41 6.27
CA ALA A 32 12.57 8.22 5.39
C ALA A 32 13.37 7.31 4.44
N GLY A 33 13.32 7.61 3.13
CA GLY A 33 13.99 6.82 2.09
C GLY A 33 13.19 5.62 1.57
N ASN A 34 12.02 5.29 2.13
CA ASN A 34 11.12 4.30 1.54
C ASN A 34 10.34 4.93 0.37
N ARG A 35 10.60 4.51 -0.86
CA ARG A 35 9.94 5.05 -2.06
C ARG A 35 8.43 4.83 -2.10
N ASP A 36 7.92 3.85 -1.37
CA ASP A 36 6.47 3.63 -1.27
C ASP A 36 5.78 4.80 -0.54
N GLY A 37 6.52 5.55 0.28
CA GLY A 37 6.03 6.75 0.94
C GLY A 37 5.92 7.98 0.04
N ASP A 38 6.35 7.88 -1.23
CA ASP A 38 6.41 9.04 -2.14
C ASP A 38 5.04 9.41 -2.70
N LEU A 39 4.12 8.46 -2.84
CA LEU A 39 2.80 8.67 -3.45
C LEU A 39 1.72 7.78 -2.82
N PRO A 40 0.49 8.29 -2.59
CA PRO A 40 -0.66 7.48 -2.23
C PRO A 40 -0.89 6.32 -3.22
N HIS A 41 -1.16 5.12 -2.70
CA HIS A 41 -1.31 3.95 -3.54
C HIS A 41 -2.20 2.85 -2.94
N LEU A 42 -2.73 2.00 -3.82
CA LEU A 42 -3.27 0.69 -3.43
C LEU A 42 -2.12 -0.31 -3.42
N GLN A 43 -1.89 -0.96 -2.28
CA GLN A 43 -0.94 -2.05 -2.15
C GLN A 43 -1.69 -3.39 -2.14
N VAL A 44 -1.35 -4.27 -3.08
CA VAL A 44 -1.92 -5.61 -3.22
C VAL A 44 -0.86 -6.65 -2.89
N HIS A 45 -1.12 -7.43 -1.85
CA HIS A 45 -0.34 -8.61 -1.52
C HIS A 45 -0.90 -9.81 -2.28
N THR A 46 -0.22 -10.24 -3.33
CA THR A 46 -0.61 -11.46 -4.05
C THR A 46 -0.56 -12.69 -3.15
N PHE A 47 -1.29 -13.75 -3.51
CA PHE A 47 -1.13 -15.04 -2.85
C PHE A 47 0.26 -15.61 -3.08
N ASP A 48 0.72 -15.57 -4.33
CA ASP A 48 2.05 -16.01 -4.75
C ASP A 48 2.57 -14.96 -5.74
N GLY A 49 3.76 -14.42 -5.50
CA GLY A 49 4.36 -13.40 -6.36
C GLY A 49 4.64 -12.06 -5.67
N PRO A 50 4.95 -11.03 -6.47
CA PRO A 50 5.38 -9.74 -5.95
C PRO A 50 4.20 -8.93 -5.38
N ILE A 51 4.53 -8.01 -4.49
CA ILE A 51 3.60 -6.95 -4.09
C ILE A 51 3.39 -6.02 -5.28
N VAL A 52 2.13 -5.77 -5.64
CA VAL A 52 1.75 -4.85 -6.71
C VAL A 52 1.27 -3.55 -6.09
N ARG A 53 1.69 -2.41 -6.66
CA ARG A 53 1.25 -1.09 -6.24
C ARG A 53 0.60 -0.37 -7.41
N ILE A 54 -0.59 0.17 -7.19
CA ILE A 54 -1.29 1.02 -8.14
C ILE A 54 -1.22 2.43 -7.59
N LEU A 55 -0.37 3.25 -8.21
CA LEU A 55 -0.13 4.62 -7.78
C LEU A 55 -1.30 5.50 -8.17
N GLY A 56 -1.72 6.39 -7.27
CA GLY A 56 -2.59 7.49 -7.64
C GLY A 56 -1.93 8.32 -8.74
N SER A 57 -2.71 8.84 -9.68
CA SER A 57 -2.23 9.89 -10.57
C SER A 57 -1.75 11.05 -9.71
N PRO A 58 -0.55 11.64 -9.97
CA PRO A 58 -0.24 12.93 -9.38
C PRO A 58 -1.41 13.87 -9.70
N GLY A 59 -1.93 14.54 -8.67
CA GLY A 59 -2.99 15.53 -8.86
C GLY A 59 -2.58 16.59 -9.88
N PRO A 60 -3.55 17.36 -10.41
CA PRO A 60 -3.23 18.48 -11.30
C PRO A 60 -2.28 19.49 -10.66
#